data_AF-A0A9D9LHD0-F1
#
_entry.id   AF-A0A9D9LHD0-F1
#
_cell.length_a   1.000
_cell.length_b   1.000
_cell.length_c   1.000
_cell.angle_alpha   90.00
_cell.angle_beta   90.00
_cell.angle_gamma   90.00
#
_symmetry.space_group_name_H-M   'P 1'
#
loop_
_entity.id
_entity.type
_entity.pdbx_description
1 polymer ?
#
loop_
_entity_poly.entity_id
_entity_poly.type
_entity_poly.pdbx_seq_one_letter_code
_entity_poly.pdbx_strand_id
1 'polypeptide(L)'
;WVIKQELITSYMGRKGVGFDDQRISMLDLQYHDLRLDKGLYYRLEREGYVDRLLTDEEIDRATSVPPTDTRAYFRGMCLRKFPKHVYGASWTSVLLDTGDASVKRIPMAEPTRGTRKLVGEILERSDSVAELVERLAG
;
A
#
# COMPACT_ATOMS: atom_id res chain seq x y z
N TRP A 1 -5.65 -20.63 0.86
CA TRP A 1 -6.47 -21.46 1.76
C TRP A 1 -5.87 -22.85 1.95
N VAL A 2 -5.33 -23.49 0.90
CA VAL A 2 -4.69 -24.84 0.96
C VAL A 2 -3.59 -24.95 2.02
N ILE A 3 -2.61 -24.03 2.05
CA ILE A 3 -1.53 -24.02 3.08
C ILE A 3 -2.12 -24.04 4.51
N LYS A 4 -3.15 -23.23 4.75
CA LYS A 4 -3.83 -23.19 6.04
C LYS A 4 -4.60 -24.48 6.34
N GLN A 5 -5.25 -25.06 5.32
CA GLN A 5 -5.92 -26.35 5.47
C GLN A 5 -4.94 -27.42 5.91
N GLU A 6 -3.76 -27.51 5.27
CA GLU A 6 -2.72 -28.47 5.63
C GLU A 6 -2.18 -28.24 7.06
N LEU A 7 -1.95 -26.99 7.45
CA LEU A 7 -1.59 -26.63 8.82
C LEU A 7 -2.63 -27.14 9.84
N ILE A 8 -3.92 -26.90 9.56
CA ILE A 8 -5.02 -27.26 10.45
C ILE A 8 -5.20 -28.79 10.51
N THR A 9 -5.25 -29.48 9.36
CA THR A 9 -5.45 -30.94 9.34
C THR A 9 -4.27 -31.67 9.97
N SER A 10 -3.03 -31.19 9.78
CA SER A 10 -1.84 -31.69 10.46
C SER A 10 -1.94 -31.51 11.99
N TYR A 11 -2.40 -30.35 12.46
CA TYR A 11 -2.64 -30.13 13.89
C TYR A 11 -3.73 -31.05 14.44
N MET A 12 -4.85 -31.18 13.74
CA MET A 12 -5.96 -32.07 14.11
C MET A 12 -5.48 -33.52 14.25
N GLY A 13 -4.74 -34.03 13.26
CA GLY A 13 -4.18 -35.39 13.29
C GLY A 13 -3.23 -35.61 14.46
N ARG A 14 -2.36 -34.64 14.78
CA ARG A 14 -1.39 -34.74 15.90
C ARG A 14 -2.04 -34.61 17.28
N LYS A 15 -3.16 -33.90 17.40
CA LYS A 15 -3.80 -33.60 18.69
C LYS A 15 -5.07 -34.41 18.93
N GLY A 16 -5.56 -35.14 17.94
CA GLY A 16 -6.79 -35.93 18.03
C GLY A 16 -8.03 -35.05 18.21
N VAL A 17 -8.08 -33.90 17.52
CA VAL A 17 -9.17 -32.91 17.68
C VAL A 17 -9.94 -32.71 16.38
N GLY A 18 -11.20 -32.28 16.52
CA GLY A 18 -12.08 -31.91 15.42
C GLY A 18 -12.04 -30.42 15.08
N PHE A 19 -12.76 -30.03 14.03
CA PHE A 19 -12.94 -28.62 13.66
C PHE A 19 -13.65 -27.78 14.71
N ASP A 20 -14.48 -28.41 15.56
CA ASP A 20 -15.24 -27.75 16.63
C ASP A 20 -14.37 -27.37 17.84
N ASP A 21 -13.10 -27.80 17.87
CA ASP A 21 -12.17 -27.46 18.94
C ASP A 21 -11.71 -26.00 18.83
N GLN A 22 -11.83 -25.23 19.91
CA GLN A 22 -11.46 -23.81 19.97
C GLN A 22 -10.00 -23.54 19.55
N ARG A 23 -9.10 -24.52 19.71
CA ARG A 23 -7.71 -24.40 19.26
C ARG A 23 -7.61 -24.30 17.74
N ILE A 24 -8.52 -24.94 16.99
CA ILE A 24 -8.55 -24.84 15.53
C ILE A 24 -8.97 -23.44 15.10
N SER A 25 -9.99 -22.85 15.73
CA SER A 25 -10.38 -21.46 15.48
C SER A 25 -9.25 -20.48 15.80
N MET A 26 -8.49 -20.74 16.87
CA MET A 26 -7.32 -19.93 17.20
C MET A 26 -6.22 -20.05 16.15
N LEU A 27 -5.93 -21.26 15.64
CA LEU A 27 -4.94 -21.45 14.56
C LEU A 27 -5.35 -20.72 13.27
N ASP A 28 -6.64 -20.79 12.92
CA ASP A 28 -7.19 -20.09 11.77
C ASP A 28 -6.97 -18.57 11.86
N LEU A 29 -7.20 -17.99 13.04
CA LEU A 29 -6.94 -16.58 13.31
C LEU A 29 -5.44 -16.26 13.33
N GLN A 30 -4.63 -17.04 14.02
CA GLN A 30 -3.18 -16.83 14.16
C GLN A 30 -2.42 -16.97 12.83
N TYR A 31 -2.99 -17.70 11.86
CA TYR A 31 -2.46 -17.72 10.49
C TYR A 31 -2.42 -16.31 9.86
N HIS A 32 -3.35 -15.43 10.23
CA HIS A 32 -3.48 -14.08 9.69
C HIS A 32 -2.88 -12.97 10.55
N ASP A 33 -2.16 -13.30 11.62
CA ASP A 33 -1.49 -12.31 12.45
C ASP A 33 -0.37 -11.60 11.66
N LEU A 34 -0.46 -10.27 11.53
CA LEU A 34 0.45 -9.44 10.73
C LEU A 34 1.83 -9.24 11.40
N ARG A 35 2.00 -9.67 12.65
CA ARG A 35 3.29 -9.59 13.35
C ARG A 35 4.21 -10.68 12.83
N LEU A 36 5.33 -10.28 12.23
CA LEU A 36 6.28 -11.18 11.54
C LEU A 36 6.80 -12.30 12.45
N ASP A 37 6.98 -12.02 13.75
CA ASP A 37 7.48 -12.96 14.75
C ASP A 37 6.40 -13.93 15.29
N LYS A 38 5.11 -13.63 15.08
CA LYS A 38 3.99 -14.36 15.70
C LYS A 38 3.06 -15.06 14.71
N GLY A 39 2.87 -14.49 13.51
CA GLY A 39 1.96 -15.06 12.51
C GLY A 39 2.41 -16.43 12.01
N LEU A 40 1.47 -17.37 11.98
CA LEU A 40 1.77 -18.73 11.52
C LEU A 40 2.12 -18.75 10.03
N TYR A 41 1.55 -17.84 9.23
CA TYR A 41 1.97 -17.66 7.84
C TYR A 41 3.46 -17.35 7.72
N TYR A 42 3.96 -16.35 8.48
CA TYR A 42 5.37 -15.96 8.45
C TYR A 42 6.30 -17.05 8.99
N ARG A 43 5.83 -17.87 9.94
CA ARG A 43 6.59 -19.05 10.36
C ARG A 43 6.74 -20.05 9.20
N LEU A 44 5.64 -20.40 8.54
CA LEU A 44 5.64 -21.34 7.40
C LEU A 44 6.49 -20.82 6.23
N GLU A 45 6.43 -19.52 5.97
CA GLU A 45 7.26 -18.85 4.97
C GLU A 45 8.76 -18.96 5.30
N ARG A 46 9.18 -18.68 6.55
CA ARG A 46 10.57 -18.90 6.98
C ARG A 46 11.02 -20.36 6.94
N GLU A 47 10.10 -21.30 7.07
CA GLU A 47 10.36 -22.74 6.99
C GLU A 47 10.35 -23.27 5.54
N GLY A 48 10.09 -22.41 4.54
CA GLY A 48 10.12 -22.78 3.13
C GLY A 48 8.84 -23.44 2.61
N TYR A 49 7.74 -23.38 3.36
CA TYR A 49 6.43 -23.91 2.94
C TYR A 49 5.60 -22.90 2.12
N VAL A 50 6.10 -21.68 1.93
CA VAL A 50 5.41 -20.63 1.18
C VAL A 50 6.38 -19.96 0.22
N ASP A 51 6.05 -19.99 -1.07
CA ASP A 51 6.80 -19.26 -2.09
C ASP A 51 6.49 -17.77 -2.06
N ARG A 52 7.55 -16.95 -2.14
CA ARG A 52 7.43 -15.49 -2.22
C ARG A 52 7.65 -15.00 -3.64
N LEU A 53 6.87 -13.99 -4.02
CA LEU A 53 7.05 -13.27 -5.28
C LEU A 53 7.93 -12.03 -5.13
N LEU A 54 7.97 -11.43 -3.94
CA LEU A 54 8.64 -10.17 -3.65
C LEU A 54 9.57 -10.31 -2.45
N THR A 55 10.69 -9.60 -2.49
CA THR A 55 11.63 -9.52 -1.36
C THR A 55 11.13 -8.57 -0.28
N ASP A 56 11.74 -8.63 0.91
CA ASP A 56 11.40 -7.69 2.00
C ASP A 56 11.73 -6.24 1.61
N GLU A 57 12.82 -6.02 0.86
CA GLU A 57 13.22 -4.70 0.38
C GLU A 57 12.22 -4.11 -0.62
N GLU A 58 11.65 -4.93 -1.52
CA GLU A 58 10.62 -4.48 -2.46
C GLU A 58 9.34 -4.07 -1.73
N ILE A 59 8.95 -4.83 -0.71
CA ILE A 59 7.78 -4.54 0.14
C ILE A 59 8.03 -3.27 0.96
N ASP A 60 9.19 -3.14 1.61
CA ASP A 60 9.54 -1.97 2.41
C ASP A 60 9.56 -0.70 1.56
N ARG A 61 10.15 -0.76 0.36
CA ARG A 61 10.13 0.35 -0.60
C ARG A 61 8.70 0.77 -0.96
N ALA A 62 7.79 -0.18 -1.14
CA ALA A 62 6.40 0.10 -1.50
C ALA A 62 5.60 0.81 -0.39
N THR A 63 6.10 0.81 0.85
CA THR A 63 5.47 1.58 1.96
C THR A 63 5.56 3.09 1.77
N SER A 64 6.56 3.56 1.03
CA SER A 64 6.86 5.00 0.86
C SER A 64 6.95 5.47 -0.58
N VAL A 65 7.09 4.55 -1.53
CA VAL A 65 7.20 4.85 -2.97
C VAL A 65 5.93 4.40 -3.69
N PRO A 66 5.15 5.33 -4.27
CA PRO A 66 3.95 4.96 -5.01
C PRO A 66 4.30 4.26 -6.34
N PRO A 67 3.40 3.41 -6.87
CA PRO A 67 3.57 2.84 -8.20
C PRO A 67 3.61 3.93 -9.27
N THR A 68 4.49 3.79 -10.25
CA THR A 68 4.85 4.86 -11.20
C THR A 68 3.93 5.00 -12.40
N ASP A 69 3.07 4.02 -12.64
CA ASP A 69 2.27 3.83 -13.86
C ASP A 69 0.78 4.10 -13.65
N THR A 70 0.40 4.62 -12.48
CA THR A 70 -0.97 5.04 -12.17
C THR A 70 -1.00 6.43 -11.54
N ARG A 71 -2.20 6.99 -11.41
CA ARG A 71 -2.45 8.24 -10.67
C ARG A 71 -1.95 8.24 -9.23
N ALA A 72 -1.71 7.07 -8.64
CA ALA A 72 -1.13 6.98 -7.30
C ALA A 72 0.27 7.60 -7.24
N TYR A 73 1.01 7.61 -8.36
CA TYR A 73 2.28 8.34 -8.47
C TYR A 73 2.08 9.81 -8.13
N PHE A 74 1.24 10.52 -8.88
CA PHE A 74 0.97 11.94 -8.63
C PHE A 74 0.54 12.22 -7.18
N ARG A 75 -0.42 11.45 -6.65
CA ARG A 75 -0.90 11.63 -5.28
C ARG A 75 0.20 11.43 -4.25
N GLY A 76 0.92 10.31 -4.33
CA GLY A 76 1.99 9.99 -3.38
C GLY A 76 3.13 11.00 -3.44
N MET A 77 3.47 11.47 -4.64
CA MET A 77 4.50 12.49 -4.83
C MET A 77 4.07 13.86 -4.29
N CYS A 78 2.81 14.26 -4.44
CA CYS A 78 2.30 15.50 -3.82
C CYS A 78 2.38 15.43 -2.29
N LEU A 79 1.93 14.31 -1.70
CA LEU A 79 2.02 14.07 -0.26
C LEU A 79 3.47 14.12 0.25
N ARG A 80 4.42 13.60 -0.54
CA ARG A 80 5.84 13.58 -0.18
C ARG A 80 6.54 14.94 -0.36
N LYS A 81 6.29 15.62 -1.48
CA LYS A 81 7.00 16.87 -1.84
C LYS A 81 6.39 18.10 -1.14
N PHE A 82 5.07 18.12 -0.94
CA PHE A 82 4.34 19.27 -0.41
C PHE A 82 3.48 18.94 0.83
N PRO A 83 4.01 18.22 1.85
CA PRO A 83 3.18 17.69 2.94
C PRO A 83 2.39 18.77 3.69
N LYS A 84 2.98 19.96 3.87
CA LYS A 84 2.33 21.10 4.57
C LYS A 84 1.25 21.79 3.75
N HIS A 85 1.21 21.55 2.44
CA HIS A 85 0.26 22.18 1.53
C HIS A 85 -0.84 21.22 1.06
N VAL A 86 -0.82 19.95 1.48
CA VAL A 86 -1.90 19.02 1.18
C VAL A 86 -3.00 19.18 2.24
N TYR A 87 -4.12 19.79 1.85
CA TYR A 87 -5.30 19.89 2.71
C TYR A 87 -6.03 18.54 2.84
N GLY A 88 -6.00 17.74 1.78
CA GLY A 88 -6.59 16.41 1.77
C GLY A 88 -6.35 15.67 0.47
N ALA A 89 -6.46 14.35 0.50
CA ALA A 89 -6.29 13.51 -0.67
C ALA A 89 -7.29 12.35 -0.67
N SER A 90 -7.74 11.94 -1.84
CA SER A 90 -8.63 10.80 -2.06
C SER A 90 -8.20 10.03 -3.30
N TRP A 91 -8.96 9.00 -3.68
CA TRP A 91 -8.74 8.25 -4.92
C TRP A 91 -8.87 9.12 -6.17
N THR A 92 -9.72 10.14 -6.13
CA THR A 92 -10.15 10.92 -7.29
C THR A 92 -9.76 12.39 -7.23
N SER A 93 -9.09 12.85 -6.16
CA SER A 93 -8.57 14.21 -6.11
C SER A 93 -7.47 14.42 -5.08
N VAL A 94 -6.65 15.44 -5.30
CA VAL A 94 -5.78 16.04 -4.28
C VAL A 94 -6.18 17.50 -4.09
N LEU A 95 -6.28 17.93 -2.84
CA LEU A 95 -6.58 19.30 -2.44
C LEU A 95 -5.27 19.95 -1.97
N LEU A 96 -4.82 20.97 -2.70
CA LEU A 96 -3.55 21.65 -2.44
C LEU A 96 -3.79 23.12 -2.09
N ASP A 97 -3.13 23.60 -1.05
CA ASP A 97 -3.08 25.01 -0.66
C ASP A 97 -1.96 25.73 -1.42
N THR A 98 -2.31 26.73 -2.23
CA THR A 98 -1.38 27.52 -3.03
C THR A 98 -0.69 28.65 -2.26
N GLY A 99 -1.01 28.85 -0.97
CA GLY A 99 -0.38 29.85 -0.10
C GLY A 99 -1.06 31.23 -0.11
N ASP A 100 -2.02 31.45 -0.99
CA ASP A 100 -2.89 32.64 -1.07
C ASP A 100 -4.23 32.44 -0.34
N ALA A 101 -4.25 31.55 0.66
CA ALA A 101 -5.44 31.06 1.35
C ALA A 101 -6.49 30.40 0.41
N SER A 102 -6.08 29.99 -0.79
CA SER A 102 -6.94 29.24 -1.71
C SER A 102 -6.53 27.77 -1.80
N VAL A 103 -7.52 26.89 -1.64
CA VAL A 103 -7.34 25.44 -1.83
C VAL A 103 -7.79 25.07 -3.23
N LYS A 104 -6.85 24.58 -4.04
CA LYS A 104 -7.11 24.07 -5.39
C LYS A 104 -7.40 22.58 -5.33
N ARG A 105 -8.52 22.19 -5.93
CA ARG A 105 -8.87 20.78 -6.14
C ARG A 105 -8.33 20.32 -7.50
N ILE A 106 -7.39 19.39 -7.48
CA ILE A 106 -6.89 18.72 -8.68
C ILE A 106 -7.68 17.42 -8.86
N PRO A 107 -8.56 17.31 -9.87
CA PRO A 107 -9.28 16.08 -10.17
C PRO A 107 -8.35 15.02 -10.78
N MET A 108 -8.55 13.77 -10.39
CA MET A 108 -7.76 12.60 -10.80
C MET A 108 -8.67 11.44 -11.18
N ALA A 109 -9.68 11.70 -12.02
CA ALA A 109 -10.70 10.70 -12.39
C ALA A 109 -10.10 9.47 -13.10
N GLU A 110 -9.14 9.70 -14.00
CA GLU A 110 -8.51 8.67 -14.82
C GLU A 110 -7.38 7.93 -14.08
N PRO A 111 -7.49 6.59 -13.85
CA PRO A 111 -6.47 5.82 -13.15
C PRO A 111 -5.09 5.81 -13.81
N THR A 112 -5.05 5.94 -15.14
CA THR A 112 -3.84 5.89 -15.97
C THR A 112 -3.28 7.27 -16.33
N ARG A 113 -3.88 8.37 -15.81
CA ARG A 113 -3.27 9.71 -15.84
C ARG A 113 -2.51 9.97 -14.54
N GLY A 114 -1.65 10.98 -14.52
CA GLY A 114 -0.84 11.29 -13.31
C GLY A 114 0.25 10.25 -13.01
N THR A 115 0.67 9.49 -14.03
CA THR A 115 1.80 8.56 -13.96
C THR A 115 3.12 9.32 -13.99
N ARG A 116 4.22 8.68 -13.59
CA ARG A 116 5.57 9.26 -13.67
C ARG A 116 5.91 9.74 -15.07
N LYS A 117 5.53 8.98 -16.10
CA LYS A 117 5.75 9.36 -17.50
C LYS A 117 5.06 10.69 -17.85
N LEU A 118 3.90 10.97 -17.27
CA LEU A 118 3.09 12.13 -17.61
C LEU A 118 3.41 13.37 -16.77
N VAL A 119 3.67 13.18 -15.46
CA VAL A 119 3.79 14.31 -14.52
C VAL A 119 5.08 14.31 -13.71
N GLY A 120 5.99 13.35 -13.92
CA GLY A 120 7.25 13.25 -13.19
C GLY A 120 8.11 14.49 -13.35
N GLU A 121 8.37 14.93 -14.58
CA GLU A 121 9.17 16.11 -14.88
C GLU A 121 8.51 17.40 -14.36
N ILE A 122 7.18 17.49 -14.46
CA ILE A 122 6.40 18.62 -13.91
C ILE A 122 6.60 18.69 -12.40
N LEU A 123 6.44 17.57 -11.69
CA LEU A 123 6.64 17.49 -10.24
C LEU A 123 8.08 17.79 -9.84
N GLU A 124 9.08 17.32 -10.60
CA GLU A 124 10.49 17.57 -10.33
C GLU A 124 10.82 19.06 -10.44
N ARG A 125 10.29 19.75 -11.47
CA ARG A 125 10.53 21.18 -11.76
C ARG A 125 9.64 22.19 -11.02
N SER A 126 8.72 21.71 -10.18
CA SER A 126 7.84 22.59 -9.40
C SER A 126 8.35 22.70 -7.97
N ASP A 127 8.89 23.84 -7.57
CA ASP A 127 9.41 24.03 -6.21
C ASP A 127 8.32 24.45 -5.22
N SER A 128 7.16 24.88 -5.73
CA SER A 128 5.96 25.21 -4.96
C SER A 128 4.70 24.56 -5.53
N VAL A 129 3.64 24.51 -4.71
CA VAL A 129 2.31 24.08 -5.16
C VAL A 129 1.75 25.03 -6.23
N ALA A 130 2.01 26.33 -6.11
CA ALA A 130 1.57 27.32 -7.09
C ALA A 130 2.15 27.01 -8.48
N GLU A 131 3.47 26.78 -8.56
CA GLU A 131 4.14 26.37 -9.80
C GLU A 131 3.61 25.04 -10.34
N LEU A 132 3.36 24.07 -9.46
CA LEU A 132 2.80 22.79 -9.87
C LEU A 132 1.44 22.96 -10.54
N VAL A 133 0.55 23.73 -9.92
CA VAL A 133 -0.80 23.98 -10.44
C VAL A 133 -0.75 24.74 -11.77
N GLU A 134 0.12 25.75 -11.88
CA GLU A 134 0.33 26.52 -13.11
C GLU A 134 0.80 25.61 -14.25
N ARG A 135 1.83 24.77 -14.01
CA ARG A 135 2.38 23.85 -15.02
C ARG A 135 1.44 22.71 -15.40
N LEU A 136 0.44 22.38 -14.57
CA LEU A 136 -0.59 21.39 -14.89
C LEU A 136 -1.73 21.99 -15.72
N ALA A 137 -1.90 23.31 -15.70
CA ALA A 137 -2.95 24.01 -16.43
C ALA A 137 -2.52 24.42 -17.86
N GLY A 138 -1.21 24.55 -18.10
CA GLY A 138 -0.61 24.73 -19.43
C GLY A 138 -0.43 23.41 -20.18
#